data_AF-A0A7V8EDF6-F1
#
_entry.id   AF-A0A7V8EDF6-F1
#
_cell.length_a   1.000
_cell.length_b   1.000
_cell.length_c   1.000
_cell.angle_alpha   90.00
_cell.angle_beta   90.00
_cell.angle_gamma   90.00
#
_symmetry.space_group_name_H-M   'P 1'
#
loop_
_entity.id
_entity.type
_entity.pdbx_description
1 polymer ?
#
loop_
_entity_poly.entity_id
_entity_poly.type
_entity_poly.pdbx_seq_one_letter_code
_entity_poly.pdbx_strand_id
1 'polypeptide(L)'
;MSKTFYGTIDVLEKPTWYQFQEDICSHFRSIGASAETNVTVQGIRTSHDIDILIKTKYLGESLVWIVEAKLWKSRVNKLQVLALRSIADDIGADRAFIVSGAGFQSGAHEAAKNTNIKLKTYEELKVDTRHLVESEIIKTYKKRLELIEARYWSHKKSIRKKYGLRGEIWDFPVNFSGMTLLQTAQSAILAAESNEYPISLETFLVEKQGDLTAENFQQLINWLNLNLNFIDEKILLAEIEMIKHGDFDPELCLRDHLDVSPLKLFAAATIKGQKD
;
A
#
# COMPACT_ATOMS: atom_id res chain seq x y z
N MET A 1 -51.98 39.19 -11.27
CA MET A 1 -50.52 39.12 -11.07
C MET A 1 -50.28 38.46 -9.72
N SER A 2 -50.20 37.13 -9.67
CA SER A 2 -48.95 36.36 -9.77
C SER A 2 -47.98 36.65 -8.62
N LYS A 3 -47.89 35.72 -7.67
CA LYS A 3 -46.61 35.28 -7.11
C LYS A 3 -46.72 33.79 -6.80
N THR A 4 -46.07 33.03 -7.67
CA THR A 4 -45.88 31.59 -7.68
C THR A 4 -44.95 31.17 -6.55
N PHE A 5 -45.31 30.08 -5.89
CA PHE A 5 -44.42 29.26 -5.07
C PHE A 5 -43.33 28.64 -5.97
N TYR A 6 -42.07 28.70 -5.53
CA TYR A 6 -41.02 27.80 -5.99
C TYR A 6 -40.44 27.10 -4.76
N GLY A 7 -40.80 25.83 -4.60
CA GLY A 7 -40.07 24.88 -3.76
C GLY A 7 -39.49 23.83 -4.69
N THR A 8 -38.19 23.87 -4.93
CA THR A 8 -37.45 22.77 -5.55
C THR A 8 -37.02 21.85 -4.42
N ILE A 9 -37.68 20.69 -4.30
CA ILE A 9 -37.18 19.56 -3.52
C ILE A 9 -36.34 18.75 -4.50
N ASP A 10 -35.04 18.72 -4.26
CA ASP A 10 -34.11 17.84 -4.97
C ASP A 10 -34.41 16.39 -4.52
N VAL A 11 -35.21 15.68 -5.30
CA VAL A 11 -35.52 14.27 -5.04
C VAL A 11 -34.33 13.46 -5.54
N LEU A 12 -33.40 13.12 -4.64
CA LEU A 12 -32.34 12.16 -4.91
C LEU A 12 -32.97 10.82 -5.33
N GLU A 13 -32.91 10.52 -6.62
CA GLU A 13 -33.36 9.25 -7.18
C GLU A 13 -32.53 8.11 -6.57
N LYS A 14 -33.20 7.05 -6.10
CA LYS A 14 -32.48 5.92 -5.49
C LYS A 14 -31.61 5.23 -6.55
N PRO A 15 -30.36 4.88 -6.24
CA PRO A 15 -29.48 4.22 -7.20
C PRO A 15 -30.09 2.90 -7.65
N THR A 16 -30.04 2.65 -8.96
CA THR A 16 -30.45 1.37 -9.53
C THR A 16 -29.41 0.30 -9.18
N TRP A 17 -29.80 -0.98 -9.22
CA TRP A 17 -28.83 -2.06 -9.06
C TRP A 17 -27.71 -1.99 -10.11
N TYR A 18 -28.05 -1.59 -11.34
CA TYR A 18 -27.08 -1.39 -12.41
C TYR A 18 -26.07 -0.29 -12.05
N GLN A 19 -26.52 0.86 -11.54
CA GLN A 19 -25.60 1.91 -11.09
C GLN A 19 -24.70 1.42 -9.96
N PHE A 20 -25.24 0.63 -9.03
CA PHE A 20 -24.48 0.10 -7.91
C PHE A 20 -23.33 -0.82 -8.34
N GLN A 21 -23.53 -1.71 -9.32
CA GLN A 21 -22.41 -2.51 -9.86
C GLN A 21 -21.39 -1.65 -10.61
N GLU A 22 -21.83 -0.65 -11.38
CA GLU A 22 -20.94 0.24 -12.12
C GLU A 22 -20.11 1.13 -11.19
N ASP A 23 -20.67 1.58 -10.07
CA ASP A 23 -19.94 2.33 -9.05
C ASP A 23 -18.83 1.47 -8.42
N ILE A 24 -19.13 0.22 -8.07
CA ILE A 24 -18.14 -0.73 -7.56
C ILE A 24 -17.05 -0.99 -8.61
N CYS A 25 -17.43 -1.18 -9.87
CA CYS A 25 -16.49 -1.40 -10.97
C CYS A 25 -15.57 -0.19 -11.19
N SER A 26 -16.15 1.01 -11.18
CA SER A 26 -15.44 2.29 -11.30
C SER A 26 -14.44 2.49 -10.17
N HIS A 27 -14.80 2.11 -8.93
CA HIS A 27 -13.88 2.15 -7.80
C HIS A 27 -12.62 1.30 -8.06
N PHE A 28 -12.76 0.06 -8.52
CA PHE A 28 -11.61 -0.79 -8.84
C PHE A 28 -10.75 -0.22 -9.98
N ARG A 29 -11.37 0.38 -11.01
CA ARG A 29 -10.65 1.08 -12.08
C ARG A 29 -9.85 2.27 -11.53
N SER A 30 -10.45 3.03 -10.60
CA SER A 30 -9.82 4.22 -10.02
C SER A 30 -8.56 3.91 -9.20
N ILE A 31 -8.48 2.71 -8.61
CA ILE A 31 -7.30 2.24 -7.88
C ILE A 31 -6.31 1.45 -8.77
N GLY A 32 -6.50 1.50 -10.11
CA GLY A 32 -5.55 0.97 -11.09
C GLY A 32 -5.76 -0.49 -11.50
N ALA A 33 -6.87 -1.13 -11.11
CA ALA A 33 -7.20 -2.47 -11.58
C ALA A 33 -7.94 -2.45 -12.92
N SER A 34 -7.84 -3.53 -13.70
CA SER A 34 -8.75 -3.77 -14.82
C SER A 34 -10.04 -4.37 -14.26
N ALA A 35 -11.18 -3.73 -14.51
CA ALA A 35 -12.48 -4.23 -14.05
C ALA A 35 -13.54 -4.10 -15.14
N GLU A 36 -14.39 -5.10 -15.26
CA GLU A 36 -15.45 -5.23 -16.27
C GLU A 36 -16.74 -5.76 -15.62
N THR A 37 -17.89 -5.24 -16.05
CA THR A 37 -19.21 -5.60 -15.54
C THR A 37 -19.92 -6.60 -16.44
N ASN A 38 -20.80 -7.42 -15.84
CA ASN A 38 -21.66 -8.39 -16.52
C ASN A 38 -20.88 -9.33 -17.46
N VAL A 39 -19.85 -9.99 -16.93
CA VAL A 39 -18.93 -10.84 -17.69
C VAL A 39 -19.26 -12.31 -17.47
N THR A 40 -19.40 -13.07 -18.55
CA THR A 40 -19.42 -14.53 -18.47
C THR A 40 -17.99 -15.07 -18.45
N VAL A 41 -17.63 -15.78 -17.38
CA VAL A 41 -16.30 -16.36 -17.18
C VAL A 41 -16.37 -17.87 -17.26
N GLN A 42 -15.49 -18.47 -18.06
CA GLN A 42 -15.36 -19.92 -18.14
C GLN A 42 -14.57 -20.45 -16.93
N GLY A 43 -15.25 -21.20 -16.06
CA GLY A 43 -14.61 -21.99 -15.01
C GLY A 43 -14.18 -23.38 -15.50
N ILE A 44 -13.60 -24.17 -14.60
CA ILE A 44 -13.14 -25.53 -14.89
C ILE A 44 -14.31 -26.45 -15.25
N ARG A 45 -15.49 -26.27 -14.63
CA ARG A 45 -16.66 -27.14 -14.82
C ARG A 45 -17.75 -26.51 -15.66
N THR A 46 -17.98 -25.21 -15.51
CA THR A 46 -19.05 -24.49 -16.21
C THR A 46 -18.71 -23.02 -16.39
N SER A 47 -19.47 -22.33 -17.23
CA SER A 47 -19.44 -20.87 -17.30
C SER A 47 -20.28 -20.26 -16.18
N HIS A 48 -19.86 -19.09 -15.69
CA HIS A 48 -20.57 -18.34 -14.65
C HIS A 48 -20.71 -16.89 -15.08
N ASP A 49 -21.88 -16.30 -14.88
CA ASP A 49 -22.11 -14.87 -15.07
C ASP A 49 -21.71 -14.14 -13.79
N ILE A 50 -20.78 -13.20 -13.91
CA ILE A 50 -20.21 -12.46 -12.80
C ILE A 50 -20.59 -10.98 -12.95
N ASP A 51 -21.13 -10.39 -11.88
CA ASP A 51 -21.52 -8.97 -11.90
C ASP A 51 -20.29 -8.08 -12.20
N ILE A 52 -19.15 -8.34 -11.56
CA ILE A 52 -17.90 -7.61 -11.81
C ILE A 52 -16.69 -8.55 -11.76
N LEU A 53 -15.91 -8.60 -12.84
CA LEU A 53 -14.63 -9.29 -12.92
C LEU A 53 -13.50 -8.28 -12.78
N ILE A 54 -12.56 -8.53 -11.87
CA ILE A 54 -11.38 -7.69 -11.65
C ILE A 54 -10.13 -8.51 -11.94
N LYS A 55 -9.25 -7.95 -12.77
CA LYS A 55 -7.92 -8.47 -13.04
C LYS A 55 -6.89 -7.41 -12.67
N THR A 56 -5.97 -7.77 -11.81
CA THR A 56 -4.92 -6.85 -11.33
C THR A 56 -3.59 -7.57 -11.23
N LYS A 57 -2.50 -6.81 -11.16
CA LYS A 57 -1.15 -7.37 -10.97
C LYS A 57 -0.52 -6.76 -9.73
N TYR A 58 -0.07 -7.62 -8.82
CA TYR A 58 0.71 -7.21 -7.65
C TYR A 58 2.04 -7.96 -7.64
N LEU A 59 3.14 -7.22 -7.53
CA LEU A 59 4.51 -7.77 -7.52
C LEU A 59 4.82 -8.73 -8.69
N GLY A 60 4.16 -8.55 -9.84
CA GLY A 60 4.32 -9.40 -11.03
C GLY A 60 3.36 -10.60 -11.10
N GLU A 61 2.62 -10.89 -10.02
CA GLU A 61 1.60 -11.94 -9.98
C GLU A 61 0.26 -11.39 -10.48
N SER A 62 -0.44 -12.17 -11.31
CA SER A 62 -1.77 -11.81 -11.81
C SER A 62 -2.82 -12.34 -10.85
N LEU A 63 -3.63 -11.44 -10.29
CA LEU A 63 -4.75 -11.80 -9.43
C LEU A 63 -6.08 -11.62 -10.17
N VAL A 64 -7.00 -12.55 -9.91
CA VAL A 64 -8.38 -12.53 -10.39
C VAL A 64 -9.31 -12.42 -9.19
N TRP A 65 -10.06 -11.32 -9.12
CA TRP A 65 -11.12 -11.16 -8.13
C TRP A 65 -12.48 -11.10 -8.83
N ILE A 66 -13.51 -11.59 -8.16
CA ILE A 66 -14.90 -11.52 -8.62
C ILE A 66 -15.76 -10.82 -7.57
N VAL A 67 -16.80 -10.12 -8.02
CA VAL A 67 -17.74 -9.43 -7.13
C VAL A 67 -19.16 -9.75 -7.53
N GLU A 68 -19.98 -10.00 -6.51
CA GLU A 68 -21.44 -10.07 -6.58
C GLU A 68 -22.04 -8.83 -5.90
N ALA A 69 -22.78 -8.03 -6.66
CA ALA A 69 -23.41 -6.80 -6.20
C ALA A 69 -24.86 -7.08 -5.75
N LYS A 70 -25.15 -6.95 -4.45
CA LYS A 70 -26.47 -7.21 -3.87
C LYS A 70 -27.09 -5.94 -3.30
N LEU A 71 -27.79 -5.18 -4.14
CA LEU A 71 -28.59 -4.01 -3.74
C LEU A 71 -29.99 -4.40 -3.26
N TRP A 72 -30.07 -5.33 -2.31
CA TRP A 72 -31.33 -5.82 -1.75
C TRP A 72 -31.82 -4.95 -0.58
N LYS A 73 -33.13 -4.99 -0.31
CA LYS A 73 -33.69 -4.40 0.92
C LYS A 73 -33.42 -5.26 2.16
N SER A 74 -33.17 -6.55 1.97
CA SER A 74 -32.90 -7.52 3.02
C SER A 74 -31.42 -7.87 3.07
N ARG A 75 -30.96 -8.29 4.25
CA ARG A 75 -29.60 -8.76 4.47
C ARG A 75 -29.31 -10.04 3.67
N VAL A 76 -28.12 -10.10 3.09
CA VAL A 76 -27.63 -11.29 2.38
C VAL A 76 -27.47 -12.46 3.35
N ASN A 77 -27.94 -13.64 2.93
CA ASN A 77 -27.94 -14.86 3.73
C ASN A 77 -26.77 -15.79 3.37
N LYS A 78 -26.62 -16.89 4.13
CA LYS A 78 -25.55 -17.88 3.96
C LYS A 78 -25.51 -18.55 2.58
N LEU A 79 -26.65 -18.70 1.90
CA LEU A 79 -26.71 -19.42 0.62
C LEU A 79 -25.95 -18.67 -0.48
N GLN A 80 -26.03 -17.34 -0.47
CA GLN A 80 -25.30 -16.51 -1.44
C GLN A 80 -23.78 -16.63 -1.25
N VAL A 81 -23.31 -16.72 0.00
CA VAL A 81 -21.90 -16.93 0.32
C VAL A 81 -21.41 -18.29 -0.17
N LEU A 82 -22.18 -19.36 0.10
CA LEU A 82 -21.83 -20.71 -0.33
C LEU A 82 -21.85 -20.85 -1.86
N ALA A 83 -22.80 -20.20 -2.53
CA ALA A 83 -22.87 -20.17 -3.99
C ALA A 83 -21.65 -19.46 -4.59
N LEU A 84 -21.34 -18.24 -4.13
CA LEU A 84 -20.17 -17.50 -4.63
C LEU A 84 -18.87 -18.25 -4.38
N ARG A 85 -18.74 -18.96 -3.24
CA ARG A 85 -17.55 -19.78 -2.98
C ARG A 85 -17.36 -20.87 -4.03
N SER A 86 -18.41 -21.62 -4.37
CA SER A 86 -18.34 -22.64 -5.41
C SER A 86 -17.96 -22.06 -6.78
N ILE A 87 -18.44 -20.85 -7.09
CA ILE A 87 -18.09 -20.13 -8.32
C ILE A 87 -16.62 -19.71 -8.28
N ALA A 88 -16.16 -19.11 -7.18
CA ALA A 88 -14.78 -18.68 -7.01
C ALA A 88 -13.80 -19.85 -7.12
N ASP A 89 -14.13 -21.00 -6.52
CA ASP A 89 -13.33 -22.22 -6.60
C ASP A 89 -13.29 -22.79 -8.02
N ASP A 90 -14.39 -22.69 -8.79
CA ASP A 90 -14.44 -23.19 -10.16
C ASP A 90 -13.69 -22.29 -11.16
N ILE A 91 -13.67 -20.97 -10.91
CA ILE A 91 -12.92 -19.98 -11.70
C ILE A 91 -11.44 -19.95 -11.29
N GLY A 92 -11.11 -20.30 -10.04
CA GLY A 92 -9.79 -20.07 -9.47
C GLY A 92 -9.56 -18.62 -9.05
N ALA A 93 -10.58 -17.94 -8.53
CA ALA A 93 -10.47 -16.55 -8.10
C ALA A 93 -9.70 -16.44 -6.76
N ASP A 94 -8.71 -15.54 -6.70
CA ASP A 94 -7.92 -15.28 -5.49
C ASP A 94 -8.76 -14.71 -4.35
N ARG A 95 -9.76 -13.89 -4.71
CA ARG A 95 -10.75 -13.32 -3.79
C ARG A 95 -12.10 -13.20 -4.46
N ALA A 96 -13.16 -13.37 -3.67
CA ALA A 96 -14.51 -13.07 -4.11
C ALA A 96 -15.17 -12.12 -3.10
N PHE A 97 -15.90 -11.13 -3.59
CA PHE A 97 -16.62 -10.19 -2.74
C PHE A 97 -18.12 -10.35 -2.93
N ILE A 98 -18.87 -10.32 -1.84
CA ILE A 98 -20.26 -9.91 -1.91
C ILE A 98 -20.33 -8.48 -1.39
N VAL A 99 -20.83 -7.58 -2.21
CA VAL A 99 -21.02 -6.17 -1.83
C VAL A 99 -22.51 -5.93 -1.63
N SER A 100 -22.92 -5.63 -0.40
CA SER A 100 -24.33 -5.54 -0.02
C SER A 100 -24.73 -4.11 0.38
N GLY A 101 -25.88 -3.65 -0.13
CA GLY A 101 -26.48 -2.38 0.30
C GLY A 101 -27.17 -2.46 1.67
N ALA A 102 -27.63 -3.64 2.09
CA ALA A 102 -28.36 -3.86 3.35
C ALA A 102 -27.56 -4.64 4.41
N GLY A 103 -26.31 -5.01 4.09
CA GLY A 103 -25.45 -5.83 4.95
C GLY A 103 -25.77 -7.33 4.89
N PHE A 104 -25.38 -8.05 5.95
CA PHE A 104 -25.31 -9.51 5.97
C PHE A 104 -25.93 -10.10 7.25
N GLN A 105 -26.43 -11.34 7.15
CA GLN A 105 -26.89 -12.12 8.31
C GLN A 105 -25.70 -12.80 9.01
N SER A 106 -25.86 -13.18 10.29
CA SER A 106 -24.80 -13.88 11.06
C SER A 106 -24.29 -15.13 10.36
N GLY A 107 -25.20 -15.97 9.84
CA GLY A 107 -24.83 -17.18 9.10
C GLY A 107 -24.06 -16.92 7.80
N ALA A 108 -24.15 -15.71 7.22
CA ALA A 108 -23.32 -15.32 6.08
C ALA A 108 -21.88 -15.07 6.53
N HIS A 109 -21.69 -14.34 7.64
CA HIS A 109 -20.35 -14.13 8.23
C HIS A 109 -19.68 -15.44 8.64
N GLU A 110 -20.43 -16.36 9.25
CA GLU A 110 -19.95 -17.70 9.59
C GLU A 110 -19.49 -18.47 8.34
N ALA A 111 -20.26 -18.42 7.25
CA ALA A 111 -19.93 -19.11 6.01
C ALA A 111 -18.71 -18.52 5.26
N ALA A 112 -18.45 -17.22 5.43
CA ALA A 112 -17.31 -16.52 4.83
C ALA A 112 -16.02 -16.65 5.66
N LYS A 113 -16.14 -16.97 6.96
CA LYS A 113 -15.00 -17.06 7.86
C LYS A 113 -13.97 -18.08 7.36
N ASN A 114 -12.70 -17.71 7.40
CA ASN A 114 -11.56 -18.53 6.93
C ASN A 114 -11.66 -18.94 5.45
N THR A 115 -12.31 -18.14 4.62
CA THR A 115 -12.35 -18.31 3.16
C THR A 115 -11.77 -17.08 2.43
N ASN A 116 -11.58 -17.20 1.13
CA ASN A 116 -11.29 -16.08 0.23
C ASN A 116 -12.51 -15.18 -0.06
N ILE A 117 -13.69 -15.51 0.50
CA ILE A 117 -14.91 -14.71 0.35
C ILE A 117 -14.92 -13.57 1.37
N LYS A 118 -15.15 -12.35 0.88
CA LYS A 118 -15.21 -11.12 1.69
C LYS A 118 -16.61 -10.51 1.59
N LEU A 119 -17.21 -10.26 2.75
CA LEU A 119 -18.51 -9.61 2.85
C LEU A 119 -18.26 -8.14 3.19
N LYS A 120 -18.71 -7.25 2.32
CA LYS A 120 -18.46 -5.81 2.45
C LYS A 120 -19.71 -5.00 2.11
N THR A 121 -19.91 -3.89 2.79
CA THR A 121 -20.65 -2.76 2.23
C THR A 121 -19.77 -2.04 1.20
N TYR A 122 -20.35 -1.16 0.39
CA TYR A 122 -19.55 -0.41 -0.59
C TYR A 122 -18.49 0.48 0.09
N GLU A 123 -18.82 1.11 1.21
CA GLU A 123 -17.86 1.91 1.97
C GLU A 123 -16.72 1.06 2.57
N GLU A 124 -17.05 -0.09 3.16
CA GLU A 124 -16.03 -1.01 3.68
C GLU A 124 -15.12 -1.56 2.58
N LEU A 125 -15.66 -1.77 1.37
CA LEU A 125 -14.89 -2.20 0.21
C LEU A 125 -13.86 -1.14 -0.18
N LYS A 126 -14.28 0.14 -0.25
CA LYS A 126 -13.38 1.24 -0.60
C LYS A 126 -12.22 1.35 0.39
N VAL A 127 -12.52 1.26 1.69
CA VAL A 127 -11.49 1.31 2.75
C VAL A 127 -10.55 0.09 2.66
N ASP A 128 -11.08 -1.12 2.56
CA ASP A 128 -10.29 -2.36 2.54
C ASP A 128 -9.36 -2.45 1.32
N THR A 129 -9.87 -2.13 0.14
CA THR A 129 -9.09 -2.16 -1.11
C THR A 129 -8.05 -1.05 -1.16
N ARG A 130 -8.34 0.14 -0.60
CA ARG A 130 -7.35 1.20 -0.43
C ARG A 130 -6.19 0.72 0.46
N HIS A 131 -6.47 0.18 1.64
CA HIS A 131 -5.42 -0.33 2.53
C HIS A 131 -4.60 -1.45 1.90
N LEU A 132 -5.23 -2.30 1.09
CA LEU A 132 -4.49 -3.31 0.33
C LEU A 132 -3.50 -2.67 -0.65
N VAL A 133 -3.96 -1.71 -1.45
CA VAL A 133 -3.09 -1.01 -2.42
C VAL A 133 -1.95 -0.29 -1.69
N GLU A 134 -2.25 0.41 -0.60
CA GLU A 134 -1.24 1.08 0.22
C GLU A 134 -0.20 0.09 0.77
N SER A 135 -0.65 -1.07 1.28
CA SER A 135 0.24 -2.13 1.78
C SER A 135 1.16 -2.71 0.69
N GLU A 136 0.63 -2.98 -0.50
CA GLU A 136 1.44 -3.49 -1.61
C GLU A 136 2.47 -2.46 -2.08
N ILE A 137 2.09 -1.17 -2.14
CA ILE A 137 3.02 -0.08 -2.45
C ILE A 137 4.13 -0.02 -1.39
N ILE A 138 3.80 -0.08 -0.10
CA ILE A 138 4.80 -0.06 0.99
C ILE A 138 5.79 -1.21 0.86
N LYS A 139 5.36 -2.43 0.50
CA LYS A 139 6.27 -3.56 0.26
C LYS A 139 7.30 -3.23 -0.81
N THR A 140 6.94 -2.52 -1.87
CA THR A 140 7.90 -2.11 -2.91
C THR A 140 8.94 -1.12 -2.38
N TYR A 141 8.53 -0.16 -1.53
CA TYR A 141 9.46 0.78 -0.89
C TYR A 141 10.37 0.12 0.12
N LYS A 142 9.86 -0.84 0.90
CA LYS A 142 10.66 -1.67 1.80
C LYS A 142 11.73 -2.44 1.04
N LYS A 143 11.37 -3.05 -0.10
CA LYS A 143 12.34 -3.74 -0.95
C LYS A 143 13.39 -2.80 -1.52
N ARG A 144 12.98 -1.60 -1.98
CA ARG A 144 13.90 -0.58 -2.46
C ARG A 144 14.86 -0.13 -1.36
N LEU A 145 14.33 0.15 -0.17
CA LEU A 145 15.12 0.54 0.98
C LEU A 145 16.17 -0.54 1.30
N GLU A 146 15.78 -1.81 1.39
CA GLU A 146 16.71 -2.94 1.64
C GLU A 146 17.90 -2.99 0.65
N LEU A 147 17.65 -2.70 -0.63
CA LEU A 147 18.71 -2.67 -1.65
C LEU A 147 19.66 -1.48 -1.43
N ILE A 148 19.12 -0.30 -1.17
CA ILE A 148 19.90 0.91 -0.88
C ILE A 148 20.71 0.72 0.39
N GLU A 149 20.12 0.12 1.42
CA GLU A 149 20.81 -0.24 2.64
C GLU A 149 22.01 -1.14 2.34
N ALA A 150 21.80 -2.26 1.64
CA ALA A 150 22.88 -3.21 1.33
C ALA A 150 24.05 -2.50 0.64
N ARG A 151 23.78 -1.64 -0.36
CA ARG A 151 24.80 -0.83 -1.03
C ARG A 151 25.47 0.17 -0.08
N TYR A 152 24.70 0.93 0.70
CA TYR A 152 25.24 1.91 1.65
C TYR A 152 26.18 1.27 2.68
N TRP A 153 25.77 0.15 3.30
CA TRP A 153 26.59 -0.53 4.31
C TRP A 153 27.72 -1.40 3.75
N SER A 154 27.73 -1.69 2.43
CA SER A 154 28.86 -2.36 1.78
C SER A 154 30.15 -1.54 1.86
N HIS A 155 30.02 -0.22 2.05
CA HIS A 155 31.16 0.68 2.24
C HIS A 155 31.55 0.79 3.72
N LYS A 156 32.84 0.62 3.99
CA LYS A 156 33.43 0.78 5.34
C LYS A 156 33.05 2.14 5.92
N LYS A 157 32.86 2.22 7.25
CA LYS A 157 32.45 3.45 7.95
C LYS A 157 33.35 4.64 7.60
N SER A 158 34.67 4.43 7.57
CA SER A 158 35.65 5.46 7.22
C SER A 158 35.49 5.98 5.80
N ILE A 159 35.20 5.10 4.83
CA ILE A 159 34.96 5.47 3.43
C ILE A 159 33.69 6.32 3.30
N ARG A 160 32.59 5.90 3.93
CA ARG A 160 31.36 6.71 3.93
C ARG A 160 31.54 8.12 4.54
N LYS A 161 32.38 8.25 5.57
CA LYS A 161 32.74 9.57 6.12
C LYS A 161 33.56 10.38 5.12
N LYS A 162 34.63 9.78 4.57
CA LYS A 162 35.54 10.43 3.62
C LYS A 162 34.81 11.03 2.42
N TYR A 163 33.78 10.34 1.92
CA TYR A 163 33.00 10.76 0.75
C TYR A 163 31.66 11.42 1.11
N GLY A 164 31.51 11.92 2.34
CA GLY A 164 30.36 12.75 2.72
C GLY A 164 29.01 12.03 2.81
N LEU A 165 29.00 10.69 2.80
CA LEU A 165 27.78 9.89 2.97
C LEU A 165 27.35 9.76 4.43
N ARG A 166 28.25 10.08 5.37
CA ARG A 166 28.00 9.97 6.81
C ARG A 166 28.58 11.17 7.55
N GLY A 167 27.73 12.14 7.88
CA GLY A 167 28.03 13.17 8.88
C GLY A 167 27.97 12.64 10.31
N GLU A 168 28.66 13.31 11.22
CA GLU A 168 28.67 13.03 12.65
C GLU A 168 28.08 14.19 13.46
N ILE A 169 27.67 13.91 14.70
CA ILE A 169 27.01 14.91 15.56
C ILE A 169 27.88 16.14 15.84
N TRP A 170 29.20 15.97 15.79
CA TRP A 170 30.20 17.03 15.99
C TRP A 170 30.29 17.97 14.79
N ASP A 171 29.74 17.59 13.63
CA ASP A 171 29.72 18.40 12.40
C ASP A 171 28.54 19.38 12.40
N PHE A 172 27.99 19.76 13.56
CA PHE A 172 26.74 20.53 13.63
C PHE A 172 26.92 21.94 13.03
N PRO A 173 26.04 22.36 12.09
CA PRO A 173 24.90 21.61 11.56
C PRO A 173 25.32 20.53 10.56
N VAL A 174 24.84 19.30 10.78
CA VAL A 174 25.23 18.14 9.96
C VAL A 174 24.69 18.32 8.55
N ASN A 175 25.59 18.43 7.56
CA ASN A 175 25.17 18.71 6.19
C ASN A 175 24.31 17.58 5.60
N PHE A 176 24.84 16.35 5.60
CA PHE A 176 24.13 15.15 5.14
C PHE A 176 24.56 13.92 5.96
N SER A 177 23.62 12.99 6.17
CA SER A 177 23.88 11.67 6.75
C SER A 177 22.92 10.65 6.15
N GLY A 178 23.46 9.75 5.32
CA GLY A 178 22.67 8.67 4.73
C GLY A 178 22.09 7.73 5.80
N MET A 179 22.79 7.55 6.93
CA MET A 179 22.24 6.78 8.05
C MET A 179 20.96 7.41 8.60
N THR A 180 20.97 8.72 8.84
CA THR A 180 19.81 9.43 9.40
C THR A 180 18.63 9.37 8.44
N LEU A 181 18.89 9.62 7.14
CA LEU A 181 17.83 9.59 6.13
C LEU A 181 17.20 8.20 5.97
N LEU A 182 18.02 7.14 5.93
CA LEU A 182 17.54 5.77 5.87
C LEU A 182 16.75 5.38 7.12
N GLN A 183 17.19 5.80 8.31
CA GLN A 183 16.46 5.58 9.57
C GLN A 183 15.08 6.24 9.54
N THR A 184 15.01 7.50 9.12
CA THR A 184 13.73 8.22 8.98
C THR A 184 12.81 7.51 7.99
N ALA A 185 13.33 7.07 6.84
CA ALA A 185 12.55 6.31 5.85
C ALA A 185 12.02 4.97 6.42
N GLN A 186 12.85 4.23 7.15
CA GLN A 186 12.45 2.96 7.78
C GLN A 186 11.35 3.18 8.83
N SER A 187 11.51 4.18 9.69
CA SER A 187 10.53 4.52 10.72
C SER A 187 9.22 4.98 10.10
N ALA A 188 9.27 5.80 9.04
CA ALA A 188 8.09 6.24 8.33
C ALA A 188 7.32 5.08 7.67
N ILE A 189 8.04 4.11 7.08
CA ILE A 189 7.44 2.88 6.55
C ILE A 189 6.75 2.08 7.66
N LEU A 190 7.38 1.92 8.83
CA LEU A 190 6.79 1.18 9.95
C LEU A 190 5.53 1.87 10.49
N ALA A 191 5.55 3.20 10.64
CA ALA A 191 4.39 3.97 11.05
C ALA A 191 3.23 3.82 10.05
N ALA A 192 3.53 3.84 8.74
CA ALA A 192 2.54 3.63 7.70
C ALA A 192 1.95 2.22 7.70
N GLU A 193 2.75 1.17 7.96
CA GLU A 193 2.26 -0.22 8.12
C GLU A 193 1.27 -0.32 9.30
N SER A 194 1.45 0.49 10.34
CA SER A 194 0.55 0.60 11.50
C SER A 194 -0.62 1.58 11.29
N ASN A 195 -0.74 2.22 10.12
CA ASN A 195 -1.68 3.31 9.83
C ASN A 195 -1.57 4.51 10.82
N GLU A 196 -0.36 4.78 11.32
CA GLU A 196 -0.07 5.86 12.26
C GLU A 196 0.30 7.14 11.49
N TYR A 197 -0.65 8.06 11.36
CA TYR A 197 -0.46 9.40 10.82
C TYR A 197 -0.90 10.46 11.85
N PRO A 198 -0.29 11.67 11.87
CA PRO A 198 0.79 12.13 11.00
C PRO A 198 2.16 11.51 11.33
N ILE A 199 3.01 11.39 10.31
CA ILE A 199 4.37 10.85 10.44
C ILE A 199 5.38 11.99 10.41
N SER A 200 6.23 12.10 11.43
CA SER A 200 7.37 13.04 11.42
C SER A 200 8.47 12.53 10.49
N LEU A 201 8.90 13.39 9.57
CA LEU A 201 9.90 13.14 8.54
C LEU A 201 11.13 14.06 8.69
N GLU A 202 11.21 14.82 9.78
CA GLU A 202 12.34 15.68 10.06
C GLU A 202 13.61 14.86 10.32
N THR A 203 14.70 15.27 9.65
CA THR A 203 16.02 14.62 9.74
C THR A 203 17.05 15.46 10.50
N PHE A 204 16.75 16.75 10.72
CA PHE A 204 17.63 17.79 11.25
C PHE A 204 18.93 18.00 10.44
N LEU A 205 18.96 17.50 9.20
CA LEU A 205 20.06 17.72 8.25
C LEU A 205 19.89 19.07 7.55
N VAL A 206 21.01 19.66 7.13
CA VAL A 206 20.98 20.86 6.27
C VAL A 206 20.43 20.50 4.90
N GLU A 207 20.94 19.41 4.30
CA GLU A 207 20.43 18.87 3.05
C GLU A 207 19.27 17.91 3.32
N LYS A 208 18.05 18.34 2.99
CA LYS A 208 16.83 17.53 3.08
C LYS A 208 15.87 17.86 1.95
N GLN A 209 14.99 16.91 1.61
CA GLN A 209 14.00 17.06 0.55
C GLN A 209 12.58 16.79 1.05
N GLY A 210 11.62 17.55 0.50
CA GLY A 210 10.19 17.38 0.79
C GLY A 210 9.76 17.96 2.13
N ASP A 211 8.54 17.60 2.51
CA ASP A 211 7.91 18.08 3.74
C ASP A 211 8.47 17.40 4.99
N LEU A 212 8.35 18.08 6.13
CA LEU A 212 8.83 17.60 7.43
C LEU A 212 7.85 16.67 8.14
N THR A 213 6.63 16.57 7.62
CA THR A 213 5.55 15.73 8.15
C THR A 213 4.75 15.18 6.96
N ALA A 214 4.30 13.93 7.05
CA ALA A 214 3.28 13.39 6.16
C ALA A 214 1.98 13.16 6.93
N GLU A 215 0.92 13.83 6.48
CA GLU A 215 -0.44 13.72 7.03
C GLU A 215 -1.22 12.52 6.49
N ASN A 216 -0.77 11.97 5.35
CA ASN A 216 -1.42 10.86 4.68
C ASN A 216 -0.45 10.08 3.79
N PHE A 217 -0.94 8.94 3.29
CA PHE A 217 -0.18 8.03 2.44
C PHE A 217 0.44 8.71 1.21
N GLN A 218 -0.29 9.60 0.53
CA GLN A 218 0.22 10.26 -0.67
C GLN A 218 1.42 11.16 -0.36
N GLN A 219 1.37 11.91 0.74
CA GLN A 219 2.49 12.75 1.18
C GLN A 219 3.70 11.89 1.56
N LEU A 220 3.48 10.76 2.25
CA LEU A 220 4.55 9.81 2.55
C LEU A 220 5.20 9.27 1.27
N ILE A 221 4.40 8.83 0.28
CA ILE A 221 4.91 8.30 -0.99
C ILE A 221 5.74 9.36 -1.74
N ASN A 222 5.28 10.61 -1.75
CA ASN A 222 6.04 11.71 -2.35
C ASN A 222 7.40 11.88 -1.66
N TRP A 223 7.42 11.89 -0.33
CA TRP A 223 8.64 12.03 0.44
C TRP A 223 9.60 10.85 0.23
N LEU A 224 9.10 9.61 0.24
CA LEU A 224 9.89 8.40 -0.02
C LEU A 224 10.52 8.44 -1.42
N ASN A 225 9.76 8.83 -2.44
CA ASN A 225 10.31 8.96 -3.80
C ASN A 225 11.45 9.96 -3.88
N LEU A 226 11.26 11.15 -3.32
CA LEU A 226 12.29 12.20 -3.30
C LEU A 226 13.55 11.72 -2.58
N ASN A 227 13.39 11.24 -1.35
CA ASN A 227 14.52 10.95 -0.47
C ASN A 227 15.24 9.64 -0.82
N LEU A 228 14.54 8.61 -1.33
CA LEU A 228 15.20 7.40 -1.81
C LEU A 228 15.97 7.66 -3.13
N ASN A 229 15.47 8.53 -4.01
CA ASN A 229 16.24 8.99 -5.17
C ASN A 229 17.46 9.81 -4.74
N PHE A 230 17.28 10.71 -3.77
CA PHE A 230 18.35 11.57 -3.27
C PHE A 230 19.51 10.78 -2.67
N ILE A 231 19.22 9.77 -1.85
CA ILE A 231 20.28 8.94 -1.29
C ILE A 231 20.95 8.06 -2.35
N ASP A 232 20.19 7.54 -3.32
CA ASP A 232 20.75 6.78 -4.45
C ASP A 232 21.75 7.64 -5.23
N GLU A 233 21.39 8.90 -5.51
CA GLU A 233 22.27 9.87 -6.18
C GLU A 233 23.51 10.18 -5.35
N LYS A 234 23.36 10.44 -4.05
CA LYS A 234 24.50 10.68 -3.14
C LYS A 234 25.47 9.50 -3.13
N ILE A 235 24.96 8.27 -3.00
CA ILE A 235 25.78 7.06 -3.03
C ILE A 235 26.48 6.93 -4.40
N LEU A 236 25.77 7.13 -5.51
CA LEU A 236 26.35 7.05 -6.84
C LEU A 236 27.51 8.05 -7.04
N LEU A 237 27.30 9.32 -6.66
CA LEU A 237 28.32 10.35 -6.77
C LEU A 237 29.54 10.03 -5.90
N ALA A 238 29.30 9.58 -4.67
CA ALA A 238 30.37 9.17 -3.76
C ALA A 238 31.17 7.99 -4.33
N GLU A 239 30.50 6.99 -4.92
CA GLU A 239 31.16 5.83 -5.54
C GLU A 239 31.97 6.23 -6.78
N ILE A 240 31.50 7.17 -7.60
CA ILE A 240 32.28 7.74 -8.71
C ILE A 240 33.58 8.35 -8.19
N GLU A 241 33.51 9.11 -7.09
CA GLU A 241 34.71 9.70 -6.47
C GLU A 241 35.61 8.64 -5.84
N MET A 242 35.04 7.60 -5.20
CA MET A 242 35.82 6.46 -4.69
C MET A 242 36.62 5.78 -5.80
N ILE A 243 36.01 5.56 -6.97
CA ILE A 243 36.67 4.95 -8.13
C ILE A 243 37.85 5.82 -8.60
N LYS A 244 37.64 7.14 -8.73
CA LYS A 244 38.70 8.08 -9.15
C LYS A 244 39.92 8.06 -8.24
N HIS A 245 39.71 7.82 -6.95
CA HIS A 245 40.78 7.83 -5.94
C HIS A 245 41.27 6.42 -5.55
N GLY A 246 40.75 5.35 -6.17
CA GLY A 246 41.14 3.96 -5.86
C GLY A 246 40.63 3.43 -4.52
N ASP A 247 39.58 4.04 -3.95
CA ASP A 247 38.99 3.67 -2.66
C ASP A 247 37.73 2.79 -2.78
N PHE A 248 37.29 2.47 -4.00
CA PHE A 248 36.08 1.68 -4.24
C PHE A 248 36.32 0.20 -3.96
N ASP A 249 35.94 -0.24 -2.76
CA ASP A 249 36.11 -1.61 -2.24
C ASP A 249 34.86 -2.04 -1.45
N PRO A 250 33.69 -2.22 -2.10
CA PRO A 250 32.45 -2.57 -1.42
C PRO A 250 32.40 -4.05 -1.04
N GLU A 251 31.99 -4.34 0.19
CA GLU A 251 31.65 -5.69 0.66
C GLU A 251 30.15 -5.95 0.42
N LEU A 252 29.80 -6.37 -0.80
CA LEU A 252 28.42 -6.63 -1.19
C LEU A 252 27.95 -7.99 -0.66
N CYS A 253 26.98 -7.97 0.25
CA CYS A 253 26.25 -9.16 0.69
C CYS A 253 24.75 -8.86 0.63
N LEU A 254 24.00 -9.67 -0.12
CA LEU A 254 22.54 -9.70 0.00
C LEU A 254 22.25 -10.32 1.37
N ARG A 255 21.85 -9.50 2.34
CA ARG A 255 21.50 -9.99 3.69
C ARG A 255 20.44 -11.05 3.56
N ASP A 256 20.60 -12.14 4.30
CA ASP A 256 19.59 -13.17 4.37
C ASP A 256 18.31 -12.57 4.98
N HIS A 257 17.14 -13.03 4.56
CA HIS A 257 15.84 -12.52 5.04
C HIS A 257 15.66 -12.62 6.58
N LEU A 258 16.49 -13.44 7.24
CA LEU A 258 16.56 -13.64 8.68
C LEU A 258 17.58 -12.71 9.38
N ASP A 259 18.49 -12.08 8.64
CA ASP A 259 19.46 -11.13 9.20
C ASP A 259 18.79 -9.78 9.47
N VAL A 260 18.86 -9.35 10.74
CA VAL A 260 18.28 -8.08 11.16
C VAL A 260 19.13 -6.93 10.61
N SER A 261 18.56 -6.09 9.75
CA SER A 261 19.27 -4.91 9.26
C SER A 261 19.72 -4.01 10.41
N PRO A 262 20.83 -3.25 10.27
CA PRO A 262 21.19 -2.22 11.24
C PRO A 262 20.00 -1.31 11.56
N LEU A 263 19.20 -0.94 10.56
CA LEU A 263 18.00 -0.13 10.77
C LEU A 263 16.92 -0.83 11.61
N LYS A 264 16.66 -2.12 11.39
CA LYS A 264 15.72 -2.89 12.22
C LYS A 264 16.22 -3.04 13.66
N LEU A 265 17.53 -3.22 13.86
CA LEU A 265 18.15 -3.24 15.20
C LEU A 265 17.99 -1.87 15.90
N PHE A 266 18.22 -0.78 15.18
CA PHE A 266 18.02 0.58 15.71
C PHE A 266 16.55 0.85 16.04
N ALA A 267 15.62 0.51 15.15
CA ALA A 267 14.19 0.67 15.39
C ALA A 267 13.73 -0.11 16.64
N ALA A 268 14.20 -1.35 16.82
CA ALA A 268 13.91 -2.16 18.01
C ALA A 268 14.45 -1.53 19.30
N ALA A 269 15.64 -0.91 19.25
CA ALA A 269 16.22 -0.20 20.39
C ALA A 269 15.45 1.07 20.74
N THR A 270 14.97 1.83 19.76
CA THR A 270 14.16 3.05 19.96
C THR A 270 12.80 2.72 20.57
N ILE A 271 12.13 1.65 20.13
CA ILE A 271 10.85 1.20 20.71
C ILE A 271 11.02 0.76 22.18
N LYS A 272 12.16 0.13 22.52
CA LYS A 272 12.44 -0.29 23.90
C LYS A 272 12.67 0.90 24.83
N GLY A 273 13.42 1.91 24.37
CA GLY A 273 13.68 3.13 25.15
C GLY A 273 12.50 4.10 25.30
N GLN A 274 11.36 3.86 24.63
CA GLN A 274 10.11 4.61 24.86
C GLN A 274 9.18 3.92 25.87
N LYS A 275 9.47 2.67 26.25
CA LYS A 275 8.69 1.88 27.21
C LYS A 275 9.34 1.78 28.59
N ASP A 276 10.57 2.28 28.73
CA ASP A 276 11.33 2.42 29.97
C ASP A 276 11.37 3.90 30.39
#